data_AF-A0A1F7BL06-F1
#
_entry.id   AF-A0A1F7BL06-F1
#
_cell.length_a   1.000
_cell.length_b   1.000
_cell.length_c   1.000
_cell.angle_alpha   90.00
_cell.angle_beta   90.00
_cell.angle_gamma   90.00
#
_symmetry.space_group_name_H-M   'P 1'
#
loop_
_entity.id
_entity.type
_entity.pdbx_description
1 polymer ?
#
loop_
_entity_poly.entity_id
_entity_poly.type
_entity_poly.pdbx_seq_one_letter_code
_entity_poly.pdbx_strand_id
1 'polypeptide(L)'
;MMLHHFILPKKKGFDVDHINRNIFDNRRENLRYVTHSQNMMNMKKSAINTSGFRGVTWNKRRKKWVAQIGFQMEKIYLGAFNDIEAAARAYKTAALKYFEEYLGET
;
A
#
# COMPACT_ATOMS: atom_id res chain seq x y z
N MET A 1 -0.73 22.40 12.44
CA MET A 1 -2.06 21.88 12.84
C MET A 1 -2.84 21.56 11.57
N MET A 2 -3.42 20.36 11.44
CA MET A 2 -4.14 19.97 10.22
C MET A 2 -5.65 20.23 10.36
N LEU A 3 -6.18 21.10 9.50
CA LEU A 3 -7.55 21.63 9.51
C LEU A 3 -8.64 20.54 9.51
N HIS A 4 -8.40 19.40 8.86
CA HIS A 4 -9.37 18.30 8.80
C HIS A 4 -9.72 17.67 10.16
N HIS A 5 -8.92 17.85 11.22
CA HIS A 5 -9.26 17.29 12.53
C HIS A 5 -10.47 17.92 13.20
N PHE A 6 -10.85 19.14 12.79
CA PHE A 6 -12.10 19.77 13.24
C PHE A 6 -13.33 19.20 12.53
N ILE A 7 -13.15 18.62 11.34
CA ILE A 7 -14.23 18.09 10.50
C ILE A 7 -14.38 16.59 10.73
N LEU A 8 -13.26 15.87 10.85
CA LEU A 8 -13.20 14.45 11.14
C LEU A 8 -12.19 14.23 12.30
N PRO A 9 -12.67 14.13 13.55
CA PRO A 9 -11.80 14.00 14.71
C PRO A 9 -11.02 12.67 14.69
N LYS A 10 -9.85 12.62 15.33
CA LYS A 10 -9.08 11.36 15.41
C LYS A 10 -9.90 10.28 16.11
N LYS A 11 -9.94 9.09 15.52
CA LYS A 11 -10.50 7.89 16.12
C LYS A 11 -9.35 6.92 16.46
N LYS A 12 -9.32 6.40 17.68
CA LYS A 12 -8.27 5.45 18.11
C LYS A 12 -8.24 4.24 17.16
N GLY A 13 -7.05 3.95 16.61
CA GLY A 13 -6.84 2.87 15.64
C GLY A 13 -7.06 3.24 14.17
N PHE A 14 -7.45 4.48 13.88
CA PHE A 14 -7.72 4.96 12.53
C PHE A 14 -7.01 6.29 12.24
N ASP A 15 -6.47 6.40 11.04
CA ASP A 15 -5.94 7.62 10.44
C ASP A 15 -7.01 8.28 9.54
N VAL A 16 -6.91 9.58 9.32
CA VAL A 16 -7.77 10.32 8.39
C VAL A 16 -7.05 10.44 7.04
N ASP A 17 -7.65 9.87 5.99
CA ASP A 17 -7.13 9.89 4.61
C ASP A 17 -8.02 10.74 3.70
N HIS A 18 -7.40 11.37 2.71
CA HIS A 18 -8.08 12.16 1.69
C HIS A 18 -8.33 11.28 0.47
N ILE A 19 -9.59 11.02 0.11
CA ILE A 19 -9.97 10.11 -0.97
C ILE A 19 -9.30 10.52 -2.29
N ASN A 20 -9.31 11.82 -2.62
CA ASN A 20 -8.67 12.37 -3.81
C ASN A 20 -7.16 12.68 -3.64
N ARG A 21 -6.58 12.41 -2.46
CA ARG A 21 -5.17 12.71 -2.10
C ARG A 21 -4.78 14.19 -2.16
N ASN A 22 -5.76 15.09 -2.24
CA ASN A 22 -5.54 16.52 -2.16
C ASN A 22 -5.68 16.98 -0.72
N ILE A 23 -4.56 17.29 -0.07
CA ILE A 23 -4.50 17.73 1.33
C ILE A 23 -5.19 19.08 1.59
N PHE A 24 -5.49 19.85 0.54
CA PHE A 24 -6.20 21.12 0.65
C PHE A 24 -7.72 20.94 0.61
N ASP A 25 -8.20 19.79 0.12
CA ASP A 25 -9.64 19.50 0.01
C ASP A 25 -10.16 18.82 1.28
N ASN A 26 -10.49 19.65 2.27
CA ASN A 26 -10.92 19.22 3.60
C ASN A 26 -12.43 18.93 3.68
N ARG A 27 -13.16 18.85 2.55
CA ARG A 27 -14.59 18.54 2.55
C ARG A 27 -14.85 17.18 3.19
N ARG A 28 -15.89 17.08 4.03
CA ARG A 28 -16.22 15.85 4.79
C ARG A 28 -16.36 14.61 3.89
N GLU A 29 -16.91 14.79 2.70
CA GLU A 29 -17.06 13.76 1.66
C GLU A 29 -15.73 13.25 1.09
N ASN A 30 -14.67 14.06 1.14
CA ASN A 30 -13.33 13.70 0.70
C ASN A 30 -12.48 13.09 1.83
N LEU A 31 -13.00 13.00 3.06
CA LEU A 31 -12.28 12.48 4.23
C LEU A 31 -12.85 11.14 4.68
N ARG A 32 -11.98 10.16 4.91
CA ARG A 32 -12.36 8.84 5.42
C ARG A 32 -11.45 8.37 6.55
N TYR A 33 -12.00 7.54 7.44
CA TYR A 33 -11.19 6.78 8.36
C TYR A 33 -10.59 5.59 7.62
N VAL A 34 -9.28 5.45 7.73
CA VAL A 34 -8.55 4.27 7.26
C VAL A 34 -7.72 3.71 8.40
N THR A 35 -7.54 2.40 8.44
CA THR A 35 -6.52 1.83 9.32
C THR A 35 -5.14 2.25 8.87
N HIS A 36 -4.17 2.24 9.78
CA HIS A 36 -2.79 2.55 9.42
C HIS A 36 -2.27 1.63 8.29
N SER A 37 -2.63 0.35 8.32
CA SER A 37 -2.30 -0.61 7.26
C SER A 37 -2.96 -0.25 5.93
N GLN A 38 -4.23 0.12 5.91
CA GLN A 38 -4.92 0.61 4.70
C GLN A 38 -4.25 1.85 4.11
N ASN A 39 -3.87 2.82 4.95
CA ASN A 39 -3.18 4.03 4.49
C ASN A 39 -1.82 3.69 3.85
N MET A 40 -1.06 2.80 4.49
CA MET A 40 0.22 2.31 3.98
C MET A 40 0.08 1.50 2.68
N MET A 41 -1.01 0.74 2.53
CA MET A 41 -1.35 0.07 1.27
C MET A 41 -1.65 1.07 0.14
N ASN A 42 -2.31 2.18 0.46
CA ASN A 42 -2.67 3.23 -0.50
C ASN A 42 -1.55 4.22 -0.83
N MET A 43 -0.46 4.24 -0.07
CA MET A 43 0.70 5.11 -0.32
C MET A 43 1.30 4.90 -1.72
N LYS A 44 1.69 6.00 -2.37
CA LYS A 44 2.40 5.96 -3.66
C LYS A 44 3.69 5.14 -3.55
N LYS A 45 4.17 4.62 -4.69
CA LYS A 45 5.48 3.97 -4.79
C LYS A 45 6.55 4.93 -4.25
N SER A 46 7.47 4.41 -3.44
CA SER A 46 8.63 5.19 -2.99
C SER A 46 9.44 5.68 -4.19
N ALA A 47 9.88 6.94 -4.18
CA ALA A 47 10.71 7.53 -5.22
C ALA A 47 12.08 6.82 -5.37
N ILE A 48 12.49 6.06 -4.36
CA ILE A 48 13.74 5.28 -4.32
C ILE A 48 13.54 3.88 -4.94
N ASN A 49 12.33 3.54 -5.38
CA ASN A 49 12.08 2.25 -6.01
C ASN A 49 12.71 2.19 -7.40
N THR A 50 13.88 1.56 -7.48
CA THR A 50 14.65 1.37 -8.73
C THR A 50 14.10 0.29 -9.65
N SER A 51 13.17 -0.55 -9.19
CA SER A 51 12.57 -1.59 -10.03
C SER A 51 11.39 -1.05 -10.86
N GLY A 52 10.82 0.10 -10.48
CA GLY A 52 9.60 0.63 -11.10
C GLY A 52 8.32 -0.14 -10.72
N PHE A 53 8.42 -1.28 -10.05
CA PHE A 53 7.30 -2.13 -9.64
C PHE A 53 7.18 -2.18 -8.11
N ARG A 54 5.95 -2.04 -7.60
CA ARG A 54 5.70 -2.09 -6.14
C ARG A 54 5.98 -3.51 -5.64
N GLY A 55 6.64 -3.63 -4.50
CA GLY A 55 6.96 -4.93 -3.89
C GLY A 55 8.01 -5.76 -4.63
N VAL A 56 8.62 -5.24 -5.70
CA VAL A 56 9.66 -5.92 -6.47
C VAL A 56 11.01 -5.27 -6.20
N THR A 57 12.01 -6.09 -5.87
CA THR A 57 13.37 -5.63 -5.56
C THR A 57 14.42 -6.54 -6.21
N TRP A 58 15.53 -5.98 -6.68
CA TRP A 58 16.63 -6.78 -7.24
C TRP A 58 17.52 -7.32 -6.12
N ASN A 59 17.63 -8.64 -6.03
CA ASN A 59 18.55 -9.30 -5.12
C ASN A 59 19.90 -9.52 -5.82
N LYS A 60 20.89 -8.67 -5.52
CA LYS A 60 22.24 -8.73 -6.12
C LYS A 60 22.96 -10.05 -5.90
N ARG A 61 22.82 -10.65 -4.71
CA ARG A 61 23.48 -11.92 -4.35
C ARG A 61 22.94 -13.10 -5.15
N ARG A 62 21.61 -13.15 -5.32
CA ARG A 62 20.92 -14.22 -6.05
C ARG A 62 20.78 -13.93 -7.54
N LYS A 63 21.08 -12.71 -7.99
CA LYS A 63 20.83 -12.20 -9.34
C LYS A 63 19.38 -12.47 -9.81
N LYS A 64 18.42 -12.18 -8.93
CA LYS A 64 16.98 -12.42 -9.17
C LYS A 64 16.13 -11.27 -8.67
N TRP A 65 14.99 -11.04 -9.33
CA TRP A 65 13.92 -10.15 -8.91
C TRP A 65 13.08 -10.82 -7.84
N VAL A 66 13.05 -10.26 -6.64
CA VAL A 66 12.27 -10.76 -5.51
C VAL A 66 10.98 -9.97 -5.42
N ALA A 67 9.84 -10.68 -5.39
CA ALA A 67 8.53 -10.13 -5.11
C ALA A 67 8.15 -10.40 -3.65
N GLN A 68 7.67 -9.37 -2.97
CA GLN A 68 7.20 -9.43 -1.58
C GLN A 68 6.05 -8.47 -1.36
N ILE A 69 5.09 -8.85 -0.52
CA ILE A 69 3.97 -8.00 -0.12
C ILE A 69 3.94 -7.83 1.40
N GLY A 70 3.64 -6.62 1.85
CA GLY A 70 3.37 -6.37 3.26
C GLY A 70 1.88 -6.46 3.52
N PHE A 71 1.45 -7.32 4.44
CA PHE A 71 0.06 -7.48 4.85
C PHE A 71 0.01 -7.70 6.37
N GLN A 72 -0.88 -6.99 7.07
CA GLN A 72 -1.03 -7.06 8.54
C GLN A 72 0.30 -7.02 9.34
N MET A 73 1.19 -6.08 9.02
CA MET A 73 2.53 -5.94 9.64
C MET A 73 3.54 -7.05 9.32
N GLU A 74 3.15 -8.09 8.58
CA GLU A 74 4.04 -9.14 8.10
C GLU A 74 4.50 -8.90 6.67
N LYS A 75 5.71 -9.39 6.36
CA LYS A 75 6.26 -9.40 5.00
C LYS A 75 6.16 -10.81 4.44
N ILE A 76 5.33 -10.96 3.42
CA ILE A 76 5.08 -12.24 2.75
C ILE A 76 5.96 -12.31 1.50
N TYR A 77 6.80 -13.33 1.43
CA TYR A 77 7.64 -13.61 0.28
C TYR A 77 6.84 -14.32 -0.81
N LEU A 78 6.77 -13.72 -2.00
CA LEU A 78 5.97 -14.23 -3.12
C LEU A 78 6.81 -15.04 -4.11
N GLY A 79 8.14 -14.89 -4.07
CA GLY A 79 9.05 -15.63 -4.95
C GLY A 79 10.24 -14.81 -5.43
N ALA A 80 11.15 -15.50 -6.12
CA ALA A 80 12.28 -14.91 -6.82
C ALA A 80 12.27 -15.35 -8.28
N PHE A 81 12.35 -14.38 -9.17
CA PHE A 81 12.15 -14.53 -10.61
C PHE A 81 13.38 -14.01 -11.35
N ASN A 82 13.63 -14.55 -12.54
CA ASN A 82 14.70 -14.04 -13.41
C ASN A 82 14.26 -12.77 -14.15
N ASP A 83 12.96 -12.62 -14.35
CA ASP A 83 12.34 -11.49 -15.04
C ASP A 83 11.57 -10.58 -14.06
N ILE A 84 11.66 -9.27 -14.31
CA ILE A 84 11.04 -8.24 -13.48
C ILE A 84 9.52 -8.24 -13.64
N GLU A 85 9.01 -8.52 -14.85
CA GLU A 85 7.58 -8.55 -15.09
C GLU A 85 6.93 -9.76 -14.43
N ALA A 86 7.61 -10.90 -14.44
CA ALA A 86 7.18 -12.09 -13.70
C ALA A 86 7.03 -11.79 -12.20
N ALA A 87 8.01 -11.10 -11.60
CA ALA A 87 7.92 -10.67 -10.20
C ALA A 87 6.77 -9.67 -9.97
N ALA A 88 6.56 -8.74 -10.91
CA ALA A 88 5.47 -7.77 -10.83
C ALA A 88 4.08 -8.41 -10.96
N ARG A 89 3.92 -9.42 -11.83
CA ARG A 89 2.71 -10.22 -11.97
C ARG A 89 2.40 -10.97 -10.68
N ALA A 90 3.42 -11.63 -10.10
CA ALA A 90 3.26 -12.31 -8.80
C ALA A 90 2.80 -11.35 -7.70
N TYR A 91 3.37 -10.15 -7.65
CA TYR A 91 2.91 -9.10 -6.72
C TYR A 91 1.46 -8.69 -6.99
N LYS A 92 1.07 -8.46 -8.24
CA LYS A 92 -0.29 -8.05 -8.61
C LYS A 92 -1.32 -9.10 -8.20
N THR A 93 -1.05 -10.38 -8.47
CA THR A 93 -1.92 -11.49 -8.08
C THR A 93 -2.06 -11.59 -6.56
N ALA A 94 -0.94 -11.51 -5.83
CA ALA A 94 -0.98 -11.52 -4.37
C ALA A 94 -1.74 -10.31 -3.83
N ALA A 95 -1.48 -9.11 -4.37
CA ALA A 95 -2.19 -7.90 -3.99
C ALA A 95 -3.70 -8.07 -4.19
N LEU A 96 -4.17 -8.53 -5.36
CA LEU A 96 -5.60 -8.78 -5.59
C LEU A 96 -6.17 -9.73 -4.54
N LYS A 97 -5.50 -10.85 -4.27
CA LYS A 97 -5.94 -11.81 -3.26
C LYS A 97 -6.07 -11.18 -1.87
N TYR A 98 -5.02 -10.52 -1.39
CA TYR A 98 -5.01 -9.90 -0.06
C TYR A 98 -5.91 -8.66 0.03
N PHE A 99 -6.14 -7.94 -1.07
CA PHE A 99 -7.10 -6.82 -1.12
C PHE A 99 -8.55 -7.31 -1.19
N GLU A 100 -8.86 -8.38 -1.92
CA GLU A 100 -10.19 -8.98 -1.97
C GLU A 100 -10.59 -9.59 -0.63
N GLU A 101 -9.68 -10.34 0.00
CA GLU A 101 -9.86 -10.86 1.37
C GLU A 101 -10.13 -9.73 2.37
N TYR A 102 -9.50 -8.57 2.17
CA TYR A 102 -9.66 -7.41 3.02
C TYR A 102 -10.94 -6.58 2.76
N LEU A 103 -11.50 -6.64 1.55
CA LEU A 103 -12.76 -5.97 1.18
C LEU A 103 -13.99 -6.84 1.48
N GLY A 104 -13.83 -8.15 1.61
CA GLY A 104 -14.88 -9.07 2.06
C GLY A 104 -15.18 -9.00 3.56
N GLU A 105 -14.31 -8.35 4.34
CA GLU A 105 -14.43 -8.19 5.79
C GLU A 105 -14.97 -6.80 6.23
N THR A 106 -15.36 -5.93 5.29
CA THR A 106 -15.98 -4.61 5.58
C THR A 106 -17.46 -4.59 5.29
#